data_AF-A0A5N6X8U0-F1
#
_entry.id   AF-A0A5N6X8U0-F1
#
_cell.length_a   1.000
_cell.length_b   1.000
_cell.length_c   1.000
_cell.angle_alpha   90.00
_cell.angle_beta   90.00
_cell.angle_gamma   90.00
#
_symmetry.space_group_name_H-M   'P 1'
#
loop_
_entity.id
_entity.type
_entity.pdbx_description
1 polymer ?
#
loop_
_entity_poly.entity_id
_entity_poly.type
_entity_poly.pdbx_seq_one_letter_code
_entity_poly.pdbx_strand_id
1 'polypeptide(L)'
;MHMIETTRLHIEPSTSDPLLAGDTSYSPHVRKRIYYIAQLFNTWISYDYGRCRVIPRGASCSLPGEDWTADEIAIWRLTDSLDPDRRLDSTELENLLLQASELTLSHSALELKRCNIALCIYRRLRVSGRVVSSKALSQVLHLTDIGIDNATEMARRHLPWWHIVNVPFQIICVLLAIDTRASLERVGKSVSTLRLVASVYGTSAIQDTFVSACSLIRIHMRRKMEDYELLSRVEEDMMAWEGDSSVLPPSSLPNAFISQPVEMPKDDVGESWDLDFLLSSSLFTPWG
;
A
#
# COMPACT_ATOMS: atom_id res chain seq x y z
N MET A 1 4.44 3.97 -23.56
CA MET A 1 5.59 3.13 -23.91
C MET A 1 5.70 2.81 -25.40
N HIS A 2 4.65 2.39 -26.10
CA HIS A 2 4.75 2.20 -27.57
C HIS A 2 5.22 3.46 -28.31
N MET A 3 4.74 4.65 -27.94
CA MET A 3 5.26 5.91 -28.50
C MET A 3 6.76 6.14 -28.23
N ILE A 4 7.26 5.73 -27.05
CA ILE A 4 8.70 5.79 -26.70
C ILE A 4 9.50 4.84 -27.60
N GLU A 5 8.93 3.68 -27.92
CA GLU A 5 9.54 2.68 -28.81
C GLU A 5 9.56 3.18 -30.26
N THR A 6 8.43 3.68 -30.76
CA THR A 6 8.28 4.26 -32.11
C THR A 6 9.25 5.43 -32.33
N THR A 7 9.42 6.30 -31.35
CA THR A 7 10.33 7.47 -31.42
C THR A 7 11.77 7.17 -31.00
N ARG A 8 12.05 5.90 -30.65
CA ARG A 8 13.37 5.42 -30.19
C ARG A 8 13.97 6.27 -29.06
N LEU A 9 13.13 6.80 -28.16
CA LEU A 9 13.59 7.60 -27.02
C LEU A 9 14.35 6.79 -25.95
N HIS A 10 14.22 5.47 -25.99
CA HIS A 10 14.88 4.51 -25.11
C HIS A 10 16.29 4.09 -25.58
N ILE A 11 16.72 4.55 -26.77
CA ILE A 11 18.01 4.25 -27.38
C ILE A 11 18.87 5.51 -27.31
N GLU A 12 20.08 5.37 -26.76
CA GLU A 12 21.07 6.45 -26.77
C GLU A 12 21.50 6.73 -28.22
N PRO A 13 21.45 8.00 -28.69
CA PRO A 13 21.86 8.31 -30.06
C PRO A 13 23.37 8.05 -30.24
N SER A 14 23.69 6.97 -30.94
CA SER A 14 25.04 6.69 -31.41
C SER A 14 25.46 7.75 -32.44
N THR A 15 26.68 8.29 -32.34
CA THR A 15 27.25 9.24 -33.32
C THR A 15 27.31 8.68 -34.75
N SER A 16 27.10 7.37 -34.91
CA SER A 16 27.24 6.59 -36.14
C SER A 16 25.91 6.16 -36.79
N ASP A 17 24.74 6.49 -36.23
CA ASP A 17 23.44 6.10 -36.82
C ASP A 17 22.77 7.28 -37.57
N PRO A 18 22.87 7.34 -38.91
CA PRO A 18 22.35 8.46 -39.70
C PRO A 18 20.83 8.59 -39.65
N LEU A 19 20.10 7.55 -39.19
CA LEU A 19 18.65 7.61 -38.97
C LEU A 19 18.26 8.38 -37.70
N LEU A 20 19.17 8.52 -36.73
CA LEU A 20 18.98 9.29 -35.50
C LEU A 20 19.55 10.72 -35.60
N ALA A 21 20.41 10.96 -36.59
CA ALA A 21 21.02 12.27 -36.85
C ALA A 21 20.03 13.32 -37.40
N GLY A 22 18.88 12.89 -37.92
CA GLY A 22 17.94 13.74 -38.67
C GLY A 22 16.85 14.44 -37.86
N ASP A 23 16.66 14.11 -36.57
CA ASP A 23 15.54 14.65 -35.77
C ASP A 23 16.02 15.14 -34.39
N THR A 24 16.92 16.13 -34.41
CA THR A 24 17.52 16.78 -33.23
C THR A 24 16.67 17.93 -32.69
N SER A 25 15.34 17.83 -32.74
CA SER A 25 14.45 18.87 -32.20
C SER A 25 14.52 18.98 -30.66
N TYR A 26 15.04 17.96 -29.97
CA TYR A 26 15.17 17.93 -28.50
C TYR A 26 16.59 17.58 -28.05
N SER A 27 17.05 18.21 -26.97
CA SER A 27 18.33 17.87 -26.37
C SER A 27 18.36 16.40 -25.91
N PRO A 28 19.51 15.72 -25.97
CA PRO A 28 19.64 14.32 -25.54
C PRO A 28 19.19 14.12 -24.09
N HIS A 29 19.36 15.15 -23.25
CA HIS A 29 18.91 15.17 -21.87
C HIS A 29 17.38 15.11 -21.72
N VAL A 30 16.65 15.90 -22.51
CA VAL A 30 15.17 15.89 -22.51
C VAL A 30 14.64 14.54 -22.99
N ARG A 31 15.27 13.93 -24.00
CA ARG A 31 14.90 12.58 -24.48
C ARG A 31 15.01 11.54 -23.36
N LYS A 32 16.15 11.49 -22.66
CA LYS A 32 16.34 10.58 -21.51
C LYS A 32 15.32 10.85 -20.42
N ARG A 33 15.08 12.11 -20.07
CA ARG A 33 14.10 12.47 -19.05
C ARG A 33 12.69 11.97 -19.39
N ILE A 34 12.24 12.19 -20.63
CA ILE A 34 10.95 11.69 -21.11
C ILE A 34 10.90 10.16 -20.99
N TYR A 35 11.95 9.46 -21.42
CA TYR A 35 12.02 8.00 -21.32
C TYR A 35 11.89 7.52 -19.88
N TYR A 36 12.70 8.03 -18.96
CA TYR A 36 12.70 7.58 -17.56
C TYR A 36 11.41 7.95 -16.83
N ILE A 37 10.84 9.13 -17.06
CA ILE A 37 9.53 9.49 -16.50
C ILE A 37 8.44 8.55 -17.05
N ALA A 38 8.46 8.26 -18.35
CA ALA A 38 7.51 7.34 -18.96
C ALA A 38 7.67 5.91 -18.45
N GLN A 39 8.90 5.41 -18.29
CA GLN A 39 9.19 4.12 -17.69
C GLN A 39 8.67 4.07 -16.25
N LEU A 40 8.89 5.13 -15.51
CA LEU A 40 8.50 5.24 -14.12
C LEU A 40 6.97 5.24 -13.94
N PHE A 41 6.24 5.99 -14.77
CA PHE A 41 4.77 5.91 -14.82
C PHE A 41 4.28 4.55 -15.31
N ASN A 42 4.90 3.97 -16.34
CA ASN A 42 4.56 2.62 -16.80
C ASN A 42 4.70 1.61 -15.67
N THR A 43 5.75 1.73 -14.86
CA THR A 43 5.98 0.91 -13.67
C THR A 43 4.86 1.08 -12.65
N TRP A 44 4.53 2.30 -12.20
CA TRP A 44 3.48 2.46 -11.19
C TRP A 44 2.08 2.16 -11.71
N ILE A 45 1.74 2.55 -12.93
CA ILE A 45 0.44 2.20 -13.52
C ILE A 45 0.33 0.68 -13.60
N SER A 46 1.39 0.00 -14.03
CA SER A 46 1.41 -1.46 -14.04
C SER A 46 1.23 -2.05 -12.64
N TYR A 47 1.79 -1.44 -11.60
CA TYR A 47 1.69 -1.94 -10.23
C TYR A 47 0.38 -1.59 -9.53
N ASP A 48 -0.15 -0.39 -9.74
CA ASP A 48 -1.43 0.05 -9.17
C ASP A 48 -2.61 -0.70 -9.83
N TYR A 49 -2.49 -1.03 -11.12
CA TYR A 49 -3.55 -1.70 -11.90
C TYR A 49 -3.23 -3.16 -12.29
N GLY A 50 -2.08 -3.69 -11.87
CA GLY A 50 -1.69 -5.10 -12.03
C GLY A 50 -1.61 -5.54 -13.47
N ARG A 51 -1.20 -4.59 -14.30
CA ARG A 51 -0.98 -4.82 -15.71
C ARG A 51 0.47 -5.20 -15.92
N CYS A 52 0.73 -5.93 -16.99
CA CYS A 52 2.11 -6.16 -17.41
C CYS A 52 2.72 -4.83 -17.86
N ARG A 53 3.98 -4.60 -17.45
CA ARG A 53 4.77 -3.46 -17.92
C ARG A 53 5.06 -3.62 -19.40
N VAL A 54 4.97 -2.53 -20.15
CA VAL A 54 5.48 -2.47 -21.51
C VAL A 54 6.97 -2.11 -21.46
N ILE A 55 7.84 -3.08 -21.73
CA ILE A 55 9.30 -2.90 -21.70
C ILE A 55 9.80 -2.74 -23.14
N PRO A 56 10.35 -1.57 -23.52
CA PRO A 56 10.94 -1.37 -24.85
C PRO A 56 12.12 -2.30 -25.07
N ARG A 57 12.23 -2.89 -26.27
CA ARG A 57 13.34 -3.78 -26.61
C ARG A 57 14.61 -2.99 -26.89
N GLY A 58 15.75 -3.45 -26.36
CA GLY A 58 17.05 -2.85 -26.64
C GLY A 58 17.27 -1.48 -26.00
N ALA A 59 16.58 -1.17 -24.90
CA ALA A 59 16.81 0.06 -24.16
C ALA A 59 18.29 0.18 -23.71
N SER A 60 18.92 1.29 -24.05
CA SER A 60 20.35 1.55 -23.79
C SER A 60 20.62 2.87 -23.09
N CYS A 61 19.57 3.67 -22.80
CA CYS A 61 19.73 4.94 -22.08
C CYS A 61 20.29 4.73 -20.67
N SER A 62 21.21 5.62 -20.29
CA SER A 62 21.71 5.77 -18.92
C SER A 62 20.90 6.79 -18.13
N LEU A 63 20.88 6.66 -16.80
CA LEU A 63 20.13 7.55 -15.92
C LEU A 63 20.59 9.01 -16.14
N PRO A 64 19.68 10.01 -16.23
CA PRO A 64 20.06 11.39 -16.47
C PRO A 64 20.88 11.93 -15.30
N GLY A 65 22.05 12.52 -15.58
CA GLY A 65 22.98 13.00 -14.56
C GLY A 65 22.73 14.45 -14.10
N GLU A 66 22.55 15.39 -15.03
CA GLU A 66 22.59 16.83 -14.74
C GLU A 66 21.20 17.48 -14.56
N ASP A 67 20.13 16.87 -15.06
CA ASP A 67 18.79 17.47 -15.12
C ASP A 67 17.74 16.81 -14.21
N TRP A 68 18.12 15.77 -13.48
CA TRP A 68 17.25 15.14 -12.50
C TRP A 68 17.58 15.68 -11.12
N THR A 69 16.54 16.07 -10.38
CA THR A 69 16.69 16.40 -8.96
C THR A 69 17.11 15.14 -8.19
N ALA A 70 17.86 15.32 -7.10
CA ALA A 70 18.23 14.22 -6.21
C ALA A 70 16.99 13.42 -5.75
N ASP A 71 15.87 14.12 -5.54
CA ASP A 71 14.56 13.58 -5.19
C ASP A 71 14.00 12.62 -6.26
N GLU A 72 14.04 13.00 -7.54
CA GLU A 72 13.59 12.16 -8.66
C GLU A 72 14.45 10.88 -8.78
N ILE A 73 15.77 11.00 -8.63
CA ILE A 73 16.70 9.87 -8.67
C ILE A 73 16.43 8.90 -7.51
N ALA A 74 16.29 9.43 -6.29
CA ALA A 74 16.05 8.62 -5.10
C ALA A 74 14.76 7.81 -5.22
N ILE A 75 13.69 8.44 -5.69
CA ILE A 75 12.40 7.78 -5.89
C ILE A 75 12.45 6.74 -7.01
N TRP A 76 13.16 7.03 -8.10
CA TRP A 76 13.33 6.05 -9.17
C TRP A 76 14.06 4.82 -8.66
N ARG A 77 15.16 4.97 -7.91
CA ARG A 77 15.90 3.86 -7.32
C ARG A 77 15.05 3.00 -6.38
N LEU A 78 14.24 3.65 -5.53
CA LEU A 78 13.29 2.94 -4.68
C LEU A 78 12.25 2.17 -5.50
N THR A 79 11.69 2.80 -6.55
CA THR A 79 10.72 2.13 -7.41
C THR A 79 11.34 0.93 -8.14
N ASP A 80 12.51 1.11 -8.72
CA ASP A 80 13.26 0.08 -9.46
C ASP A 80 13.62 -1.11 -8.54
N SER A 81 13.99 -0.83 -7.29
CA SER A 81 14.26 -1.88 -6.29
C SER A 81 13.04 -2.76 -5.99
N LEU A 82 11.82 -2.24 -6.20
CA LEU A 82 10.56 -2.93 -5.93
C LEU A 82 9.99 -3.69 -7.13
N ASP A 83 10.80 -3.90 -8.18
CA ASP A 83 10.42 -4.70 -9.34
C ASP A 83 9.78 -6.06 -8.93
N PRO A 84 8.58 -6.42 -9.43
CA PRO A 84 7.93 -7.70 -9.17
C PRO A 84 8.76 -8.90 -9.60
N ASP A 85 9.59 -8.74 -10.63
CA ASP A 85 10.49 -9.80 -11.09
C ASP A 85 11.62 -10.04 -10.08
N ARG A 86 11.87 -9.06 -9.18
CA ARG A 86 12.79 -9.19 -8.06
C ARG A 86 12.10 -9.78 -6.85
N ARG A 87 12.48 -11.02 -6.52
CA ARG A 87 12.14 -11.64 -5.24
C ARG A 87 12.93 -10.96 -4.13
N LEU A 88 12.22 -10.21 -3.29
CA LEU A 88 12.77 -9.57 -2.11
C LEU A 88 12.34 -10.37 -0.88
N ASP A 89 13.27 -10.63 0.03
CA ASP A 89 12.93 -11.18 1.34
C ASP A 89 12.40 -10.10 2.30
N SER A 90 11.90 -10.52 3.46
CA SER A 90 11.34 -9.59 4.44
C SER A 90 12.38 -8.62 5.02
N THR A 91 13.64 -9.02 5.12
CA THR A 91 14.72 -8.16 5.64
C THR A 91 15.05 -7.06 4.63
N GLU A 92 15.12 -7.41 3.34
CA GLU A 92 15.31 -6.47 2.23
C GLU A 92 14.16 -5.48 2.16
N LEU A 93 12.92 -5.95 2.33
CA LEU A 93 11.74 -5.09 2.36
C LEU A 93 11.75 -4.12 3.55
N GLU A 94 12.13 -4.56 4.76
CA GLU A 94 12.28 -3.66 5.91
C GLU A 94 13.40 -2.62 5.70
N ASN A 95 14.50 -3.02 5.06
CA ASN A 95 15.57 -2.09 4.71
C ASN A 95 15.13 -1.05 3.66
N LEU A 96 14.32 -1.46 2.67
CA LEU A 96 13.75 -0.53 1.69
C LEU A 96 12.74 0.42 2.34
N LEU A 97 11.96 -0.06 3.30
CA LEU A 97 11.04 0.77 4.06
C LEU A 97 11.80 1.81 4.90
N LEU A 98 12.92 1.41 5.52
CA LEU A 98 13.82 2.32 6.23
C LEU A 98 14.35 3.42 5.28
N GLN A 99 14.85 3.04 4.11
CA GLN A 99 15.32 4.00 3.10
C GLN A 99 14.21 4.95 2.65
N ALA A 100 13.00 4.45 2.44
CA ALA A 100 11.85 5.29 2.09
C ALA A 100 11.45 6.23 3.24
N SER A 101 11.58 5.80 4.49
CA SER A 101 11.28 6.61 5.67
C SER A 101 12.28 7.74 5.89
N GLU A 102 13.58 7.51 5.61
CA GLU A 102 14.65 8.48 5.78
C GLU A 102 14.73 9.51 4.64
N LEU A 103 14.19 9.15 3.46
CA LEU A 103 14.16 10.03 2.30
C LEU A 103 13.23 11.22 2.54
N THR A 104 13.76 12.45 2.54
CA THR A 104 12.96 13.68 2.61
C THR A 104 12.82 14.29 1.24
N LEU A 105 11.60 14.62 0.80
CA LEU A 105 11.35 15.15 -0.54
C LEU A 105 10.76 16.55 -0.45
N SER A 106 11.19 17.42 -1.35
CA SER A 106 10.83 18.84 -1.32
C SER A 106 9.41 19.10 -1.82
N HIS A 107 8.85 18.20 -2.62
CA HIS A 107 7.60 18.42 -3.34
C HIS A 107 6.48 17.47 -2.86
N SER A 108 5.30 18.01 -2.52
CA SER A 108 4.17 17.24 -1.96
C SER A 108 3.71 16.07 -2.84
N ALA A 109 3.75 16.21 -4.16
CA ALA A 109 3.42 15.11 -5.06
C ALA A 109 4.42 13.93 -4.99
N LEU A 110 5.70 14.22 -4.71
CA LEU A 110 6.73 13.22 -4.48
C LEU A 110 6.60 12.61 -3.08
N GLU A 111 6.16 13.38 -2.09
CA GLU A 111 5.82 12.88 -0.75
C GLU A 111 4.63 11.89 -0.77
N LEU A 112 3.55 12.19 -1.49
CA LEU A 112 2.43 11.24 -1.66
C LEU A 112 2.89 9.92 -2.28
N LYS A 113 3.82 10.02 -3.21
CA LYS A 113 4.39 8.89 -3.91
C LYS A 113 5.35 8.08 -3.03
N ARG A 114 6.17 8.74 -2.21
CA ARG A 114 6.97 8.10 -1.15
C ARG A 114 6.08 7.31 -0.20
N CYS A 115 4.95 7.91 0.20
CA CYS A 115 3.94 7.25 1.01
C CYS A 115 3.36 6.01 0.28
N ASN A 116 2.98 6.13 -1.00
CA ASN A 116 2.49 4.99 -1.78
C ASN A 116 3.52 3.83 -1.85
N ILE A 117 4.80 4.15 -2.09
CA ILE A 117 5.90 3.17 -2.09
C ILE A 117 5.98 2.44 -0.74
N ALA A 118 5.93 3.18 0.37
CA ALA A 118 5.98 2.58 1.71
C ALA A 118 4.79 1.68 2.01
N LEU A 119 3.57 2.09 1.61
CA LEU A 119 2.37 1.26 1.73
C LEU A 119 2.50 -0.02 0.89
N CYS A 120 3.08 0.07 -0.31
CA CYS A 120 3.36 -1.09 -1.15
C CYS A 120 4.35 -2.06 -0.49
N ILE A 121 5.43 -1.55 0.10
CA ILE A 121 6.40 -2.36 0.85
C ILE A 121 5.72 -3.06 2.03
N TYR A 122 4.93 -2.32 2.81
CA TYR A 122 4.19 -2.87 3.95
C TYR A 122 3.24 -3.98 3.54
N ARG A 123 2.46 -3.80 2.47
CA ARG A 123 1.59 -4.86 1.93
C ARG A 123 2.39 -6.12 1.58
N ARG A 124 3.53 -5.98 0.89
CA ARG A 124 4.42 -7.12 0.58
C ARG A 124 4.95 -7.81 1.83
N LEU A 125 5.32 -7.04 2.86
CA LEU A 125 5.74 -7.59 4.16
C LEU A 125 4.64 -8.42 4.82
N ARG A 126 3.40 -7.91 4.84
CA ARG A 126 2.25 -8.61 5.44
C ARG A 126 1.96 -9.94 4.73
N VAL A 127 1.96 -9.93 3.40
CA VAL A 127 1.74 -11.12 2.55
C VAL A 127 2.86 -12.15 2.66
N SER A 128 4.06 -11.73 3.06
CA SER A 128 5.17 -12.67 3.31
C SER A 128 4.89 -13.63 4.47
N GLY A 129 3.81 -13.43 5.24
CA GLY A 129 3.41 -14.27 6.36
C GLY A 129 4.34 -14.15 7.57
N ARG A 130 5.29 -13.21 7.54
CA ARG A 130 6.21 -12.94 8.65
C ARG A 130 5.69 -11.80 9.52
N VAL A 131 5.96 -11.89 10.80
CA VAL A 131 5.66 -10.81 11.75
C VAL A 131 6.48 -9.58 11.35
N VAL A 132 5.79 -8.48 11.03
CA VAL A 132 6.41 -7.19 10.71
C VAL A 132 7.02 -6.60 11.97
N SER A 133 8.27 -6.12 11.90
CA SER A 133 8.92 -5.54 13.07
C SER A 133 8.19 -4.28 13.58
N SER A 134 8.20 -4.06 14.89
CA SER A 134 7.60 -2.86 15.50
C SER A 134 8.21 -1.55 14.95
N LYS A 135 9.51 -1.60 14.60
CA LYS A 135 10.20 -0.50 13.92
C LYS A 135 9.61 -0.22 12.55
N ALA A 136 9.46 -1.25 11.70
CA ALA A 136 8.84 -1.13 10.39
C ALA A 136 7.40 -0.59 10.50
N LEU A 137 6.63 -1.09 11.46
CA LEU A 137 5.27 -0.60 11.70
C LEU A 137 5.24 0.89 12.06
N SER A 138 6.12 1.32 12.96
CA SER A 138 6.22 2.73 13.37
C SER A 138 6.59 3.64 12.19
N GLN A 139 7.46 3.18 11.29
CA GLN A 139 7.83 3.90 10.06
C GLN A 139 6.65 4.04 9.10
N VAL A 140 5.86 2.97 8.91
CA VAL A 140 4.65 3.02 8.09
C VAL A 140 3.66 4.03 8.66
N LEU A 141 3.39 3.99 9.97
CA LEU A 141 2.48 4.93 10.61
C LEU A 141 2.96 6.38 10.46
N HIS A 142 4.24 6.64 10.66
CA HIS A 142 4.82 7.96 10.44
C HIS A 142 4.64 8.45 8.99
N LEU A 143 4.91 7.60 8.00
CA LEU A 143 4.71 7.93 6.59
C LEU A 143 3.23 8.11 6.22
N THR A 144 2.31 7.42 6.91
CA THR A 144 0.87 7.66 6.73
C THR A 144 0.47 9.05 7.21
N ASP A 145 1.01 9.52 8.34
CA ASP A 145 0.72 10.86 8.86
C ASP A 145 1.16 11.93 7.85
N ILE A 146 2.38 11.81 7.32
CA ILE A 146 2.93 12.70 6.28
C ILE A 146 2.08 12.65 5.00
N GLY A 147 1.68 11.45 4.57
CA GLY A 147 0.87 11.25 3.38
C GLY A 147 -0.51 11.90 3.50
N ILE A 148 -1.18 11.75 4.65
CA ILE A 148 -2.48 12.36 4.94
C ILE A 148 -2.36 13.90 4.94
N ASP A 149 -1.33 14.44 5.59
CA ASP A 149 -1.12 15.89 5.67
C ASP A 149 -0.85 16.50 4.30
N ASN A 150 0.02 15.88 3.50
CA ASN A 150 0.28 16.33 2.13
C ASN A 150 -0.97 16.21 1.24
N ALA A 151 -1.74 15.12 1.33
CA ALA A 151 -2.96 14.96 0.53
C ALA A 151 -4.01 16.02 0.89
N THR A 152 -4.15 16.31 2.19
CA THR A 152 -5.06 17.34 2.70
C THR A 152 -4.66 18.71 2.17
N GLU A 153 -3.38 19.06 2.26
CA GLU A 153 -2.89 20.35 1.81
C GLU A 153 -3.00 20.53 0.29
N MET A 154 -2.62 19.50 -0.48
CA MET A 154 -2.78 19.50 -1.94
C MET A 154 -4.26 19.64 -2.34
N ALA A 155 -5.19 19.01 -1.63
CA ALA A 155 -6.62 19.15 -1.89
C ALA A 155 -7.11 20.57 -1.60
N ARG A 156 -6.71 21.16 -0.46
CA ARG A 156 -7.06 22.55 -0.11
C ARG A 156 -6.53 23.57 -1.12
N ARG A 157 -5.35 23.31 -1.67
CA ARG A 157 -4.72 24.17 -2.68
C ARG A 157 -5.16 23.86 -4.10
N HIS A 158 -6.11 22.95 -4.31
CA HIS A 158 -6.57 22.53 -5.63
C HIS A 158 -5.41 22.08 -6.55
N LEU A 159 -4.46 21.32 -6.02
CA LEU A 159 -3.32 20.77 -6.75
C LEU A 159 -3.65 19.33 -7.18
N PRO A 160 -4.22 19.12 -8.39
CA PRO A 160 -4.58 17.78 -8.84
C PRO A 160 -3.32 16.94 -9.02
N TRP A 161 -3.34 15.74 -8.43
CA TRP A 161 -2.29 14.75 -8.63
C TRP A 161 -2.90 13.37 -8.58
N TRP A 162 -2.37 12.44 -9.38
CA TRP A 162 -3.01 11.15 -9.59
C TRP A 162 -3.12 10.29 -8.31
N HIS A 163 -2.21 10.49 -7.34
CA HIS A 163 -2.19 9.75 -6.07
C HIS A 163 -3.05 10.39 -4.97
N ILE A 164 -3.66 11.55 -5.22
CA ILE A 164 -4.36 12.32 -4.16
C ILE A 164 -5.59 11.58 -3.60
N VAL A 165 -6.20 10.70 -4.40
CA VAL A 165 -7.31 9.83 -3.99
C VAL A 165 -6.79 8.46 -3.54
N ASN A 166 -5.85 7.89 -4.32
CA ASN A 166 -5.31 6.56 -4.09
C ASN A 166 -4.64 6.45 -2.71
N VAL A 167 -3.78 7.41 -2.34
CA VAL A 167 -3.01 7.35 -1.10
C VAL A 167 -3.90 7.36 0.15
N PRO A 168 -4.84 8.31 0.34
CA PRO A 168 -5.74 8.28 1.49
C PRO A 168 -6.57 6.99 1.58
N PHE A 169 -7.08 6.48 0.45
CA PHE A 169 -7.81 5.21 0.43
C PHE A 169 -6.93 4.04 0.88
N GLN A 170 -5.73 3.90 0.31
CA GLN A 170 -4.80 2.83 0.67
C GLN A 170 -4.32 2.93 2.13
N ILE A 171 -4.15 4.15 2.64
CA ILE A 171 -3.87 4.38 4.06
C ILE A 171 -5.00 3.83 4.93
N ILE A 172 -6.27 4.09 4.60
CA ILE A 172 -7.41 3.54 5.35
C ILE A 172 -7.35 2.01 5.37
N CYS A 173 -7.15 1.37 4.21
CA CYS A 173 -7.05 -0.09 4.13
C CYS A 173 -5.90 -0.64 4.99
N VAL A 174 -4.72 -0.03 4.91
CA VAL A 174 -3.55 -0.44 5.70
C VAL A 174 -3.75 -0.21 7.20
N LEU A 175 -4.34 0.91 7.62
CA LEU A 175 -4.59 1.20 9.04
C LEU A 175 -5.60 0.22 9.66
N LEU A 176 -6.65 -0.14 8.91
CA LEU A 176 -7.62 -1.17 9.32
C LEU A 176 -6.97 -2.54 9.42
N ALA A 177 -5.96 -2.83 8.59
CA ALA A 177 -5.25 -4.11 8.61
C ALA A 177 -4.17 -4.21 9.68
N ILE A 178 -3.56 -3.09 10.06
CA ILE A 178 -2.68 -3.03 11.22
C ILE A 178 -3.50 -3.30 12.50
N ASP A 179 -4.70 -2.73 12.58
CA ASP A 179 -5.67 -2.96 13.66
C ASP A 179 -5.12 -2.79 15.10
N THR A 180 -4.19 -1.86 15.26
CA THR A 180 -3.69 -1.44 16.57
C THR A 180 -4.38 -0.15 16.99
N ARG A 181 -4.35 0.17 18.29
CA ARG A 181 -4.84 1.48 18.77
C ARG A 181 -4.21 2.65 18.00
N ALA A 182 -2.90 2.61 17.80
CA ALA A 182 -2.17 3.66 17.07
C ALA A 182 -2.65 3.80 15.61
N SER A 183 -2.97 2.71 14.92
CA SER A 183 -3.50 2.80 13.56
C SER A 183 -4.95 3.28 13.52
N LEU A 184 -5.80 2.81 14.44
CA LEU A 184 -7.20 3.20 14.52
C LEU A 184 -7.39 4.69 14.85
N GLU A 185 -6.53 5.28 15.70
CA GLU A 185 -6.51 6.72 16.01
C GLU A 185 -6.31 7.59 14.75
N ARG A 186 -5.68 7.06 13.69
CA ARG A 186 -5.43 7.78 12.43
C ARG A 186 -6.56 7.67 11.41
N VAL A 187 -7.43 6.66 11.53
CA VAL A 187 -8.50 6.38 10.55
C VAL A 187 -9.41 7.59 10.34
N GLY A 188 -9.82 8.27 11.43
CA GLY A 188 -10.70 9.43 11.35
C GLY A 188 -10.12 10.59 10.52
N LYS A 189 -8.82 10.85 10.66
CA LYS A 189 -8.10 11.87 9.88
C LYS A 189 -8.06 11.46 8.40
N SER A 190 -7.69 10.21 8.11
CA SER A 190 -7.61 9.67 6.73
C SER A 190 -8.95 9.76 5.99
N VAL A 191 -10.05 9.39 6.65
CA VAL A 191 -11.41 9.48 6.08
C VAL A 191 -11.81 10.92 5.82
N SER A 192 -11.48 11.83 6.74
CA SER A 192 -11.76 13.26 6.58
C SER A 192 -11.02 13.83 5.38
N THR A 193 -9.77 13.43 5.16
CA THR A 193 -8.97 13.79 3.99
C THR A 193 -9.57 13.23 2.71
N LEU A 194 -9.96 11.95 2.68
CA LEU A 194 -10.59 11.35 1.48
C LEU A 194 -11.93 12.04 1.15
N ARG A 195 -12.73 12.39 2.16
CA ARG A 195 -13.96 13.18 2.00
C ARG A 195 -13.68 14.56 1.42
N LEU A 196 -12.64 15.24 1.90
CA LEU A 196 -12.22 16.53 1.36
C LEU A 196 -11.86 16.40 -0.13
N VAL A 197 -11.03 15.42 -0.48
CA VAL A 197 -10.66 15.15 -1.88
C VAL A 197 -11.91 14.89 -2.74
N ALA A 198 -12.86 14.10 -2.26
CA ALA A 198 -14.13 13.84 -2.94
C ALA A 198 -14.96 15.12 -3.15
N SER A 199 -15.00 16.01 -2.15
CA SER A 199 -15.70 17.30 -2.26
C SER A 199 -15.04 18.27 -3.24
N VAL A 200 -13.71 18.24 -3.35
CA VAL A 200 -12.93 19.17 -4.20
C VAL A 200 -12.99 18.78 -5.68
N TYR A 201 -12.82 17.49 -5.98
CA TYR A 201 -12.71 17.03 -7.38
C TYR A 201 -14.02 16.47 -7.94
N GLY A 202 -14.94 15.99 -7.08
CA GLY A 202 -16.35 15.76 -7.43
C GLY A 202 -16.66 14.73 -8.52
N THR A 203 -15.70 13.88 -8.93
CA THR A 203 -15.97 12.85 -9.96
C THR A 203 -16.68 11.64 -9.36
N SER A 204 -17.51 10.95 -10.14
CA SER A 204 -18.22 9.74 -9.69
C SER A 204 -17.26 8.70 -9.13
N ALA A 205 -16.15 8.43 -9.83
CA ALA A 205 -15.13 7.47 -9.38
C ALA A 205 -14.54 7.82 -8.00
N ILE A 206 -14.35 9.11 -7.68
CA ILE A 206 -13.83 9.52 -6.36
C ILE A 206 -14.91 9.37 -5.29
N GLN A 207 -16.18 9.67 -5.62
CA GLN A 207 -17.30 9.44 -4.72
C GLN A 207 -17.47 7.95 -4.42
N ASP A 208 -17.40 7.08 -5.42
CA ASP A 208 -17.46 5.63 -5.27
C ASP A 208 -16.32 5.10 -4.39
N THR A 209 -15.11 5.67 -4.55
CA THR A 209 -13.96 5.35 -3.70
C THR A 209 -14.22 5.74 -2.24
N PHE A 210 -14.78 6.92 -2.00
CA PHE A 210 -15.13 7.37 -0.64
C PHE A 210 -16.24 6.51 -0.01
N VAL A 211 -17.27 6.16 -0.77
CA VAL A 211 -18.33 5.24 -0.32
C VAL A 211 -17.74 3.87 0.03
N SER A 212 -16.85 3.35 -0.81
CA SER A 212 -16.14 2.08 -0.57
C SER A 212 -15.35 2.12 0.73
N ALA A 213 -14.60 3.19 0.99
CA ALA A 213 -13.88 3.37 2.25
C ALA A 213 -14.82 3.37 3.48
N CYS A 214 -15.97 4.06 3.38
CA CYS A 214 -16.98 4.05 4.44
C CYS A 214 -17.54 2.65 4.69
N SER A 215 -17.77 1.87 3.63
CA SER A 215 -18.23 0.49 3.75
C SER A 215 -17.20 -0.40 4.45
N LEU A 216 -15.91 -0.28 4.10
CA LEU A 216 -14.83 -1.01 4.77
C LEU A 216 -14.78 -0.72 6.28
N ILE A 217 -14.92 0.53 6.67
CA ILE A 217 -14.94 0.93 8.09
C ILE A 217 -16.14 0.33 8.81
N ARG A 218 -17.33 0.35 8.20
CA ARG A 218 -18.53 -0.25 8.80
C ARG A 218 -18.39 -1.75 8.98
N ILE A 219 -17.80 -2.44 8.00
CA ILE A 219 -17.53 -3.88 8.08
C ILE A 219 -16.54 -4.15 9.22
N HIS A 220 -15.44 -3.39 9.30
CA HIS A 220 -14.44 -3.53 10.37
C HIS A 220 -15.04 -3.29 11.76
N MET A 221 -15.87 -2.25 11.88
CA MET A 221 -16.56 -1.92 13.14
C MET A 221 -17.52 -3.03 13.56
N ARG A 222 -18.29 -3.60 12.61
CA ARG A 222 -19.19 -4.73 12.90
C ARG A 222 -18.43 -5.94 13.43
N ARG A 223 -17.32 -6.31 12.77
CA ARG A 223 -16.45 -7.42 13.23
C ARG A 223 -15.95 -7.19 14.65
N LYS A 224 -15.48 -5.97 14.97
CA LYS A 224 -15.04 -5.63 16.33
C LYS A 224 -16.16 -5.73 17.36
N MET A 225 -17.41 -5.40 17.00
CA MET A 225 -18.56 -5.55 17.88
C MET A 225 -18.92 -7.03 18.08
N GLU A 226 -18.90 -7.83 17.02
CA GLU A 226 -19.12 -9.28 17.09
C GLU A 226 -18.07 -9.96 17.99
N ASP A 227 -16.79 -9.62 17.82
CA ASP A 227 -15.69 -10.11 18.67
C ASP A 227 -15.89 -9.70 20.13
N TYR A 228 -16.32 -8.45 20.37
CA TYR A 228 -16.62 -7.94 21.71
C TYR A 228 -17.77 -8.72 22.35
N GLU A 229 -18.87 -8.94 21.62
CA GLU A 229 -20.02 -9.71 22.11
C GLU A 229 -19.64 -11.15 22.49
N LEU A 230 -18.75 -11.80 21.72
CA LEU A 230 -18.24 -13.13 22.05
C LEU A 230 -17.45 -13.11 23.36
N LEU A 231 -16.58 -12.12 23.56
CA LEU A 231 -15.80 -11.98 24.79
C LEU A 231 -16.69 -11.64 26.00
N SER A 232 -17.70 -10.79 25.82
CA SER A 232 -18.64 -10.44 26.89
C SER A 232 -19.41 -11.66 27.40
N ARG A 233 -19.81 -12.59 26.53
CA ARG A 233 -20.45 -13.85 26.98
C ARG A 233 -19.52 -14.71 27.84
N VAL A 234 -18.24 -14.78 27.50
CA VAL A 234 -17.25 -15.50 28.31
C VAL A 234 -17.06 -14.84 29.68
N GLU A 235 -17.05 -13.50 29.73
CA GLU A 235 -16.98 -12.74 30.99
C GLU A 235 -18.22 -13.01 31.87
N GLU A 236 -19.42 -13.05 31.29
CA GLU A 236 -20.66 -13.39 31.99
C GLU A 236 -20.61 -14.82 32.57
N ASP A 237 -20.15 -15.80 31.80
CA ASP A 237 -19.98 -17.20 32.25
C ASP A 237 -18.97 -17.32 33.40
N MET A 238 -17.87 -16.56 33.35
CA MET A 238 -16.87 -16.51 34.44
C MET A 238 -17.47 -15.95 35.73
N MET A 239 -18.23 -14.87 35.65
CA MET A 239 -18.90 -14.25 36.81
C MET A 239 -19.97 -15.16 37.42
N ALA A 240 -20.67 -15.94 36.59
CA ALA A 240 -21.65 -16.93 37.06
C ALA A 240 -21.00 -18.08 37.85
N TRP A 241 -19.78 -18.49 37.49
CA TRP A 241 -19.03 -19.54 38.19
C TRP A 241 -18.49 -19.07 39.56
N GLU A 242 -18.05 -17.82 39.68
CA GLU A 242 -17.61 -17.26 40.97
C GLU A 242 -18.77 -17.10 41.98
N GLY A 243 -20.00 -17.01 41.49
CA GLY A 243 -21.23 -16.97 42.28
C GLY A 243 -21.65 -18.29 42.95
N ASP A 244 -21.03 -19.43 42.60
CA ASP A 244 -21.41 -20.77 43.10
C ASP A 244 -20.33 -21.40 44.01
N SER A 245 -19.62 -20.56 44.78
CA SER A 245 -18.55 -20.99 45.71
C SER A 245 -19.04 -21.76 46.96
N SER A 246 -20.20 -22.42 46.92
CA SER A 246 -20.70 -23.25 48.02
C SER A 246 -20.85 -24.74 47.69
N VAL A 247 -19.98 -25.34 46.87
CA VAL A 247 -19.76 -26.81 46.93
C VAL A 247 -18.32 -27.17 46.55
N LEU A 248 -17.44 -27.31 47.55
CA LEU A 248 -16.22 -28.12 47.42
C LEU A 248 -16.45 -29.46 48.13
N PRO A 249 -16.41 -30.62 47.45
CA PRO A 249 -15.99 -31.86 48.05
C PRO A 249 -14.50 -32.11 47.75
N PRO A 250 -13.76 -32.78 48.65
CA PRO A 250 -12.33 -32.97 48.47
C PRO A 250 -12.04 -34.04 47.40
N SER A 251 -11.02 -33.75 46.61
CA SER A 251 -10.14 -34.70 45.91
C SER A 251 -10.78 -35.76 45.01
N SER A 252 -10.70 -35.53 43.70
CA SER A 252 -10.20 -36.54 42.75
C SER A 252 -9.75 -35.85 41.47
N LEU A 253 -8.44 -35.90 41.20
CA LEU A 253 -7.87 -35.55 39.90
C LEU A 253 -8.35 -36.58 38.87
N PRO A 254 -9.08 -36.19 37.80
CA PRO A 254 -9.25 -37.07 36.66
C PRO A 254 -7.97 -37.00 35.83
N ASN A 255 -7.21 -38.09 35.84
CA ASN A 255 -6.24 -38.40 34.80
C ASN A 255 -6.96 -38.38 33.44
N ALA A 256 -6.76 -37.34 32.63
CA ALA A 256 -6.66 -37.38 31.16
C ALA A 256 -6.65 -35.97 30.56
N PHE A 257 -5.49 -35.32 30.55
CA PHE A 257 -5.12 -34.44 29.43
C PHE A 257 -4.35 -35.27 28.42
N ILE A 258 -5.06 -36.14 27.70
CA ILE A 258 -4.58 -36.59 26.39
C ILE A 258 -5.17 -35.58 25.40
N SER A 259 -4.30 -34.70 24.91
CA SER A 259 -4.60 -33.77 23.83
C SER A 259 -5.07 -34.56 22.60
N GLN A 260 -6.37 -34.68 22.41
CA GLN A 260 -6.94 -34.92 21.08
C GLN A 260 -7.18 -33.57 20.42
N PRO A 261 -6.73 -33.37 19.17
CA PRO A 261 -7.02 -32.16 18.44
C PRO A 261 -8.53 -32.12 18.19
N VAL A 262 -9.19 -31.11 18.77
CA VAL A 262 -10.58 -30.80 18.44
C VAL A 262 -10.57 -30.29 17.00
N GLU A 263 -11.04 -31.11 16.06
CA GLU A 263 -11.43 -30.63 14.73
C GLU A 263 -12.60 -29.67 14.93
N MET A 264 -12.33 -28.38 14.72
CA MET A 264 -13.39 -27.39 14.63
C MET A 264 -14.26 -27.68 13.39
N PRO A 265 -15.59 -27.56 13.50
CA PRO A 265 -16.47 -27.61 12.35
C PRO A 265 -16.02 -26.53 11.35
N LYS A 266 -15.85 -26.93 10.09
CA LYS A 266 -15.75 -25.96 8.99
C LYS A 266 -17.11 -25.30 8.87
N ASP A 267 -17.26 -24.14 9.47
CA ASP A 267 -18.34 -23.21 9.15
C ASP A 267 -18.11 -22.74 7.71
N ASP A 268 -18.75 -23.46 6.81
CA ASP A 268 -19.08 -23.01 5.47
C ASP A 268 -20.22 -21.98 5.61
N VAL A 269 -20.19 -20.95 4.78
CA VAL A 269 -21.11 -19.80 4.72
C VAL A 269 -20.75 -18.58 5.60
N GLY A 270 -19.79 -17.82 5.07
CA GLY A 270 -19.64 -16.39 5.31
C GLY A 270 -18.46 -15.91 4.47
N GLU A 271 -18.70 -15.11 3.44
CA GLU A 271 -17.65 -14.54 2.58
C GLU A 271 -16.49 -14.00 3.45
N SER A 272 -15.40 -14.77 3.48
CA SER A 272 -14.17 -14.40 4.17
C SER A 272 -13.54 -13.27 3.38
N TRP A 273 -13.90 -12.04 3.74
CA TRP A 273 -13.14 -10.86 3.34
C TRP A 273 -11.83 -10.90 4.12
N ASP A 274 -10.90 -11.69 3.61
CA ASP A 274 -9.54 -11.72 4.06
C ASP A 274 -8.92 -10.37 3.68
N LEU A 275 -8.64 -9.56 4.68
CA LEU A 275 -8.05 -8.24 4.49
C LEU A 275 -6.62 -8.40 3.96
N ASP A 276 -5.95 -9.52 4.24
CA ASP A 276 -4.73 -9.91 3.54
C ASP A 276 -5.03 -10.25 2.08
N PHE A 277 -6.14 -10.91 1.75
CA PHE A 277 -6.59 -11.06 0.37
C PHE A 277 -6.90 -9.71 -0.29
N LEU A 278 -7.55 -8.73 0.37
CA LEU A 278 -7.79 -7.40 -0.22
C LEU A 278 -6.54 -6.49 -0.28
N LEU A 279 -5.48 -6.85 0.45
CA LEU A 279 -4.18 -6.16 0.43
C LEU A 279 -3.14 -6.90 -0.43
N SER A 280 -3.32 -8.20 -0.69
CA SER A 280 -2.48 -9.10 -1.50
C SER A 280 -3.02 -9.31 -2.90
N SER A 281 -4.34 -9.53 -3.01
CA SER A 281 -5.13 -9.01 -4.11
C SER A 281 -5.08 -7.51 -3.93
N SER A 282 -4.05 -6.88 -4.46
CA SER A 282 -4.31 -6.26 -5.73
C SER A 282 -5.76 -5.86 -6.03
N LEU A 283 -5.91 -4.76 -6.73
CA LEU A 283 -7.02 -4.57 -7.65
C LEU A 283 -7.10 -5.66 -8.79
N PHE A 284 -6.55 -6.88 -8.61
CA PHE A 284 -6.20 -7.91 -9.62
C PHE A 284 -6.92 -9.25 -9.36
N THR A 285 -8.24 -9.21 -9.22
CA THR A 285 -9.04 -10.06 -10.10
C THR A 285 -9.61 -9.17 -11.20
N PRO A 286 -9.50 -9.55 -12.48
CA PRO A 286 -10.27 -8.88 -13.51
C PRO A 286 -11.75 -9.10 -13.16
N TRP A 287 -12.52 -8.01 -13.05
CA TRP A 287 -13.96 -8.12 -13.26
C TRP A 287 -14.15 -8.43 -14.74
N GLY A 288 -14.13 -9.72 -15.09
CA GLY A 288 -14.30 -10.22 -16.46
C GLY A 288 -12.98 -10.48 -17.21
#